data_AF-A0A970TT06-F1
#
_entry.id   AF-A0A970TT06-F1
#
_cell.length_a   1.000
_cell.length_b   1.000
_cell.length_c   1.000
_cell.angle_alpha   90.00
_cell.angle_beta   90.00
_cell.angle_gamma   90.00
#
_symmetry.space_group_name_H-M   'P 1'
#
loop_
_entity.id
_entity.type
_entity.pdbx_description
1 polymer ?
#
loop_
_entity_poly.entity_id
_entity_poly.type
_entity_poly.pdbx_seq_one_letter_code
_entity_poly.pdbx_strand_id
1 'polypeptide(L)'
;MRIRTRNPWVLLLLLLTGAIIGAFLGHYLSQFFPFLQHNYPIGIKEPLFLDLGFLSFIFGFVVNINVAGVLGLIIAIFIFLKI
;
A
#
# COMPACT_ATOMS: atom_id res chain seq x y z
N MET A 1 12.51 27.42 10.67
CA MET A 1 11.80 26.36 9.93
C MET A 1 12.55 26.06 8.65
N ARG A 2 13.32 24.97 8.60
CA ARG A 2 14.07 24.57 7.40
C ARG A 2 13.10 23.77 6.54
N ILE A 3 12.50 24.41 5.53
CA ILE A 3 11.76 23.70 4.49
C ILE A 3 12.82 22.96 3.69
N ARG A 4 13.22 21.78 4.18
CA ARG A 4 14.05 20.85 3.43
C ARG A 4 13.17 20.45 2.25
N THR A 5 13.57 20.80 1.04
CA THR A 5 12.94 20.38 -0.21
C THR A 5 13.05 18.86 -0.31
N ARG A 6 12.15 18.17 0.41
CA ARG A 6 12.12 16.72 0.44
C ARG A 6 11.56 16.29 -0.89
N ASN A 7 12.38 15.55 -1.61
CA ASN A 7 11.95 15.03 -2.89
C ASN A 7 10.72 14.12 -2.67
N PRO A 8 9.53 14.47 -3.20
CA PRO A 8 8.32 13.66 -3.04
C PRO A 8 8.50 12.24 -3.59
N TRP A 9 9.43 12.05 -4.53
CA TRP A 9 9.82 10.74 -5.03
C TRP A 9 10.44 9.83 -3.95
N VAL A 10 11.21 10.40 -3.01
CA VAL A 10 11.80 9.64 -1.90
C VAL A 10 10.72 9.21 -0.93
N LEU A 11 9.72 10.06 -0.68
CA LEU A 11 8.55 9.72 0.14
C LEU A 11 7.79 8.55 -0.49
N LEU A 12 7.50 8.65 -1.78
CA LEU A 12 6.74 7.63 -2.52
C LEU A 12 7.46 6.28 -2.49
N LEU A 13 8.76 6.27 -2.79
CA LEU A 13 9.58 5.06 -2.69
C LEU A 13 9.55 4.48 -1.27
N LEU A 14 9.72 5.32 -0.25
CA LEU A 14 9.78 4.86 1.13
C LEU A 14 8.43 4.30 1.62
N LEU A 15 7.30 4.86 1.18
CA LEU A 15 5.97 4.30 1.41
C LEU A 15 5.80 2.95 0.72
N LEU A 16 6.20 2.83 -0.55
CA LEU A 16 6.10 1.56 -1.28
C LEU A 16 6.94 0.47 -0.62
N THR A 17 8.21 0.76 -0.31
CA THR A 17 9.10 -0.22 0.33
C THR A 17 8.60 -0.57 1.73
N GLY A 18 8.14 0.41 2.51
CA GLY A 18 7.57 0.19 3.84
C GLY A 18 6.30 -0.65 3.82
N ALA A 19 5.42 -0.42 2.84
CA ALA A 19 4.23 -1.23 2.63
C ALA A 19 4.57 -2.67 2.24
N ILE A 20 5.53 -2.87 1.32
CA ILE A 20 5.98 -4.21 0.89
C ILE A 20 6.59 -4.97 2.07
N ILE A 21 7.49 -4.34 2.83
CA ILE A 21 8.13 -4.95 4.01
C ILE A 21 7.10 -5.26 5.10
N GLY A 22 6.20 -4.33 5.40
CA GLY A 22 5.14 -4.51 6.40
C GLY A 22 4.17 -5.62 6.00
N ALA A 23 3.80 -5.71 4.72
CA ALA A 23 2.94 -6.77 4.23
C ALA A 23 3.63 -8.15 4.30
N PHE A 24 4.91 -8.23 3.95
CA PHE A 24 5.69 -9.47 4.01
C PHE A 24 5.83 -9.96 5.45
N LEU A 25 6.26 -9.10 6.38
CA LEU A 25 6.32 -9.42 7.81
C LEU A 25 4.94 -9.81 8.37
N GLY A 26 3.90 -9.10 7.93
CA GLY A 26 2.52 -9.40 8.28
C GLY A 26 2.10 -10.81 7.91
N HIS A 27 2.45 -11.25 6.70
CA HIS A 27 2.12 -12.59 6.22
C HIS A 27 2.77 -13.67 7.10
N TYR A 28 4.04 -13.51 7.45
CA TYR A 28 4.73 -14.46 8.36
C TYR A 28 4.16 -14.42 9.78
N LEU A 29 3.89 -13.23 10.35
CA LEU A 29 3.30 -13.11 11.67
C LEU A 29 1.85 -13.59 11.71
N SER A 30 1.16 -13.59 10.58
CA SER A 30 -0.23 -14.05 10.48
C SER A 30 -0.38 -15.56 10.71
N GLN A 31 0.72 -16.32 10.65
CA GLN A 31 0.76 -17.73 11.04
C GLN A 31 0.66 -17.92 12.56
N PHE A 32 1.12 -16.94 13.34
CA PHE A 32 1.07 -16.94 14.82
C PHE A 32 -0.13 -16.17 15.35
N PHE A 33 -0.55 -15.13 14.63
CA PHE A 33 -1.63 -14.24 15.03
C PHE A 33 -2.70 -14.17 13.91
N PRO A 34 -3.77 -14.97 13.98
CA PRO A 34 -4.75 -15.08 12.91
C PRO A 34 -5.51 -13.77 12.64
N PHE A 35 -5.52 -12.82 13.60
CA PHE A 35 -6.11 -11.50 13.39
C PHE A 35 -5.34 -10.64 12.36
N LEU A 36 -4.07 -10.95 12.07
CA LEU A 36 -3.29 -10.27 11.03
C LEU A 36 -3.67 -10.73 9.60
N GLN A 37 -4.39 -11.85 9.46
CA GLN A 37 -4.88 -12.34 8.16
C GLN A 37 -6.11 -11.56 7.66
N HIS A 38 -6.73 -10.76 8.53
CA HIS A 38 -7.89 -9.97 8.15
C HIS A 38 -7.46 -8.87 7.17
N ASN A 39 -7.58 -9.17 5.89
CA ASN A 39 -7.34 -8.24 4.80
C ASN A 39 -8.64 -7.49 4.52
N TYR A 40 -8.60 -6.16 4.58
CA TYR A 40 -9.73 -5.35 4.13
C TYR A 40 -9.44 -4.88 2.70
N PRO A 41 -10.14 -5.41 1.67
CA PRO A 41 -9.93 -4.98 0.30
C PRO A 41 -10.43 -3.55 0.12
N ILE A 42 -9.50 -2.62 -0.11
CA ILE A 42 -9.76 -1.21 -0.39
C ILE A 42 -9.47 -0.97 -1.87
N GLY A 43 -10.47 -0.57 -2.63
CA GLY A 43 -10.30 -0.28 -4.05
C GLY A 43 -11.57 -0.46 -4.87
N ILE A 44 -11.41 -0.37 -6.18
CA ILE A 44 -12.44 -0.60 -7.17
C ILE A 44 -12.65 -2.11 -7.27
N LYS A 45 -13.64 -2.64 -6.53
CA LYS A 45 -13.92 -4.08 -6.43
C LYS A 45 -14.43 -4.68 -7.74
N GLU A 46 -15.14 -3.88 -8.53
CA GLU A 46 -15.66 -4.27 -9.84
C GLU A 46 -14.85 -3.54 -10.92
N PRO A 47 -14.07 -4.27 -11.75
CA PRO A 47 -13.29 -3.64 -12.80
C PRO A 47 -14.19 -2.78 -13.69
N LEU A 48 -13.79 -1.55 -13.94
CA LEU A 48 -14.48 -0.67 -14.87
C LEU A 48 -14.16 -1.16 -16.30
N PHE A 49 -15.15 -1.78 -16.92
CA PHE A 49 -15.10 -2.18 -18.32
C PHE A 49 -15.57 -1.03 -19.20
N LEU A 50 -14.69 -0.55 -20.06
CA LEU A 50 -15.02 0.38 -21.13
C LEU A 50 -14.89 -0.36 -22.46
N ASP A 51 -16.02 -0.70 -23.05
CA ASP A 51 -16.08 -1.36 -24.35
C ASP A 51 -16.54 -0.35 -25.42
N LEU A 52 -15.68 -0.10 -26.40
CA LEU A 52 -15.95 0.79 -27.53
C LEU A 52 -16.32 0.01 -28.82
N GLY A 53 -16.47 -1.31 -28.74
CA GLY A 53 -16.87 -2.19 -29.84
C GLY A 53 -15.72 -2.66 -30.76
N PHE A 54 -14.64 -1.88 -30.85
CA PHE A 54 -13.39 -2.27 -31.55
C PHE A 54 -12.17 -2.31 -30.62
N LEU A 55 -12.33 -1.80 -29.39
CA LEU A 55 -11.28 -1.69 -28.39
C LEU A 55 -11.91 -1.73 -27.00
N SER A 56 -11.35 -2.55 -26.13
CA SER A 56 -11.79 -2.68 -24.74
C SER A 56 -10.68 -2.27 -23.77
N PHE A 57 -11.03 -1.47 -22.77
CA PHE A 57 -10.17 -1.12 -21.65
C PHE A 57 -10.76 -1.67 -20.35
N ILE A 58 -9.90 -2.28 -19.54
CA ILE A 58 -10.26 -2.81 -18.24
C ILE A 58 -9.47 -2.03 -17.19
N PHE A 59 -10.16 -1.21 -16.40
CA PHE A 59 -9.55 -0.46 -15.30
C PHE A 59 -9.89 -1.16 -13.99
N GLY A 60 -8.91 -1.86 -13.42
CA GLY A 60 -9.02 -2.49 -12.11
C GLY A 60 -7.92 -1.99 -11.17
N PHE A 61 -8.29 -1.56 -9.96
CA PHE A 61 -7.34 -1.20 -8.92
C PHE A 61 -7.87 -1.67 -7.57
N VAL A 62 -7.26 -2.73 -7.04
CA VAL A 62 -7.59 -3.31 -5.73
C VAL A 62 -6.33 -3.32 -4.88
N VAL A 63 -6.40 -2.68 -3.71
CA VAL A 63 -5.34 -2.72 -2.70
C VAL A 63 -5.86 -3.53 -1.52
N ASN A 64 -5.29 -4.71 -1.33
CA ASN A 64 -5.55 -5.50 -0.14
C ASN A 64 -4.66 -4.97 0.97
N ILE A 65 -5.25 -4.23 1.91
CA ILE A 65 -4.51 -3.67 3.05
C ILE A 65 -4.62 -4.65 4.22
N ASN A 66 -3.46 -5.13 4.68
CA ASN A 66 -3.34 -5.90 5.91
C ASN A 66 -2.88 -4.99 7.07
N VAL A 67 -3.21 -5.37 8.30
CA VAL A 67 -2.87 -4.59 9.51
C VAL A 67 -1.37 -4.31 9.61
N ALA A 68 -0.54 -5.29 9.23
CA ALA A 68 0.91 -5.14 9.24
C ALA A 68 1.47 -4.20 8.17
N GLY A 69 0.83 -4.12 7.00
CA GLY A 69 1.16 -3.18 5.92
C GLY A 69 0.81 -1.76 6.31
N VAL A 70 -0.30 -1.55 7.03
CA VAL A 70 -0.62 -0.26 7.66
C VAL A 70 0.48 0.12 8.66
N LEU A 71 0.92 -0.80 9.51
CA LEU A 71 2.03 -0.55 10.43
C LEU A 71 3.33 -0.22 9.69
N GLY A 72 3.65 -0.95 8.61
CA GLY A 72 4.79 -0.66 7.74
C GLY A 72 4.73 0.74 7.12
N LEU A 73 3.54 1.17 6.68
CA LEU A 73 3.31 2.53 6.18
C LEU A 73 3.47 3.60 7.28
N ILE A 74 2.97 3.35 8.48
CA ILE A 74 3.12 4.28 9.62
C ILE A 74 4.60 4.46 9.98
N ILE A 75 5.36 3.35 10.05
CA ILE A 75 6.80 3.37 10.31
C ILE A 75 7.54 4.12 9.20
N ALA A 76 7.16 3.88 7.94
CA ALA A 76 7.70 4.55 6.79
C ALA A 76 7.50 6.08 6.86
N ILE A 77 6.28 6.53 7.15
CA ILE A 77 5.97 7.96 7.36
C ILE A 77 6.81 8.52 8.51
N PHE A 78 6.93 7.79 9.63
CA PHE A 78 7.71 8.25 10.78
C PHE A 78 9.20 8.43 10.44
N ILE A 79 9.80 7.47 9.70
CA ILE A 79 11.18 7.57 9.22
C ILE A 79 11.34 8.77 8.29
N PHE A 80 10.42 8.97 7.34
CA PHE A 80 10.45 10.11 6.43
C PHE A 80 10.33 11.45 7.17
N LEU A 81 9.53 11.53 8.24
CA LEU A 81 9.40 12.73 9.06
C LEU A 81 10.66 13.00 9.90
N LYS A 82 11.43 11.95 10.25
CA LYS A 82 12.62 12.05 11.10
C LYS A 82 13.95 12.27 10.35
N ILE A 83 14.07 11.82 9.09
CA ILE A 83 15.16 12.22 8.16
C ILE A 83 15.22 13.74 8.08
#